data_AF-A0A067MUK4-F1
#
_entry.id   AF-A0A067MUK4-F1
#
_cell.length_a   1.000
_cell.length_b   1.000
_cell.length_c   1.000
_cell.angle_alpha   90.00
_cell.angle_beta   90.00
_cell.angle_gamma   90.00
#
_symmetry.space_group_name_H-M   'P 1'
#
loop_
_entity.id
_entity.type
_entity.pdbx_description
1 polymer ?
#
loop_
_entity_poly.entity_id
_entity_poly.type
_entity_poly.pdbx_seq_one_letter_code
_entity_poly.pdbx_strand_id
1 'polypeptide(L)'
;MARDALCIISGIRPGGGPNHLFSRSEEERVLGGLAEEIAQTSQMEADSVYDILNDAISSLGDSHCSHDDDADQLYEWPHRYENWQFFSNCVAVGHFDGDGGPANVLRHHSSKIPSGRHIEVRRVCEDDGGYFSRVIVDASDPGGEPSFDGFTRVKWRPTDCDPVGGNPNVFALEGPFRYLEAWVDRDSLPDRRLAFPNDPEPMSFESEFYEIVNTRAAPRRERDGTLPCIKYGGIEKTWERTQDFFLPALQGSKHVRRAILEGLRGADLLPALMRDFGCWMCVRPDVWPCVPEPFELAEYKPFAIGPETVPGLTPFHTLPTELCLRIFHFVPISSLLSLASSCRSLRALLGQPGYLDRVVREAIIEPDGQLRWILPVASMGERQSVESAAWAWLPEDTERNDDDLRRPVDPFLSPNFPHLAFLRACYESESMMNRRRYWDIAKQFEALWADYRIRGREREVTYPLEHHCRPT
;
A
#
# COMPACT_ATOMS: atom_id res chain seq x y z
N MET A 1 7.60 -5.14 26.21
CA MET A 1 6.58 -4.09 26.34
C MET A 1 5.85 -4.00 25.02
N ALA A 2 4.52 -3.90 25.06
CA ALA A 2 3.69 -3.65 23.89
C ALA A 2 4.04 -2.27 23.30
N ARG A 3 4.36 -2.23 22.02
CA ARG A 3 4.68 -1.03 21.26
C ARG A 3 3.99 -1.24 19.91
N ASP A 4 3.07 -0.37 19.53
CA ASP A 4 2.46 -0.40 18.19
C ASP A 4 3.53 0.02 17.17
N ALA A 5 4.50 -0.88 16.97
CA ALA A 5 5.73 -0.60 16.25
C ALA A 5 5.48 -0.37 14.76
N LEU A 6 4.42 -0.99 14.22
CA LEU A 6 4.01 -0.87 12.83
C LEU A 6 2.69 -0.13 12.74
N CYS A 7 2.56 0.67 11.68
CA CYS A 7 1.29 1.22 11.26
C CYS A 7 0.27 0.10 11.02
N ILE A 8 -0.88 0.17 11.68
CA ILE A 8 -1.95 -0.83 11.55
C ILE A 8 -2.54 -0.94 10.14
N ILE A 9 -2.32 0.07 9.30
CA ILE A 9 -2.81 0.10 7.91
C ILE A 9 -1.73 -0.38 6.94
N SER A 10 -0.53 0.19 6.99
CA SER A 10 0.51 -0.13 6.00
C SER A 10 1.44 -1.28 6.39
N GLY A 11 1.49 -1.63 7.68
CA GLY A 11 2.49 -2.53 8.24
C GLY A 11 3.92 -1.95 8.21
N ILE A 12 4.07 -0.64 7.98
CA ILE A 12 5.38 0.06 7.95
C ILE A 12 5.54 0.83 9.26
N ARG A 13 6.74 0.84 9.84
CA ARG A 13 7.06 1.65 11.02
C ARG A 13 6.99 3.16 10.74
N PRO A 14 6.67 4.00 11.74
CA PRO A 14 6.91 5.44 11.69
C PRO A 14 8.37 5.75 11.37
N GLY A 15 8.63 6.79 10.57
CA GLY A 15 10.00 7.15 10.16
C GLY A 15 10.50 6.43 8.90
N GLY A 16 9.72 5.51 8.33
CA GLY A 16 10.05 4.78 7.10
C GLY A 16 10.44 3.33 7.36
N GLY A 17 10.30 2.45 6.36
CA GLY A 17 10.47 1.01 6.51
C GLY A 17 11.91 0.52 6.72
N PRO A 18 12.20 -0.74 6.36
CA PRO A 18 13.57 -1.24 6.35
C PRO A 18 14.48 -0.44 5.44
N ASN A 19 15.73 -0.29 5.86
CA ASN A 19 16.78 0.45 5.14
C ASN A 19 17.91 -0.47 4.65
N HIS A 20 17.79 -1.78 4.91
CA HIS A 20 18.78 -2.78 4.54
C HIS A 20 18.11 -4.01 3.93
N LEU A 21 18.75 -4.68 2.98
CA LEU A 21 18.22 -5.92 2.42
C LEU A 21 18.30 -7.07 3.43
N PHE A 22 19.44 -7.27 4.08
CA PHE A 22 19.69 -8.29 5.08
C PHE A 22 20.82 -7.85 6.01
N SER A 23 20.99 -8.53 7.14
CA SER A 23 22.12 -8.30 8.04
C SER A 23 23.42 -8.86 7.45
N ARG A 24 24.56 -8.25 7.79
CA ARG A 24 25.89 -8.71 7.30
C ARG A 24 26.19 -10.16 7.68
N SER A 25 25.72 -10.60 8.86
CA SER A 25 25.87 -11.99 9.29
C SER A 25 25.06 -12.99 8.46
N GLU A 26 24.09 -12.52 7.67
CA GLU A 26 23.26 -13.36 6.81
C GLU A 26 23.63 -13.29 5.33
N GLU A 27 24.49 -12.35 4.95
CA GLU A 27 24.85 -12.07 3.56
C GLU A 27 25.27 -13.33 2.78
N GLU A 28 26.31 -14.02 3.25
CA GLU A 28 26.82 -15.24 2.60
C GLU A 28 25.72 -16.32 2.46
N ARG A 29 24.90 -16.49 3.50
CA ARG A 29 23.79 -17.45 3.51
C ARG A 29 22.72 -17.08 2.49
N VAL A 30 22.35 -15.81 2.42
CA VAL A 30 21.29 -15.30 1.55
C VAL A 30 21.74 -15.33 0.10
N LEU A 31 22.93 -14.83 -0.19
CA LEU A 31 23.50 -14.82 -1.54
C LEU A 31 23.76 -16.24 -2.04
N GLY A 32 24.28 -17.12 -1.19
CA GLY A 32 24.44 -18.55 -1.52
C GLY A 32 23.10 -19.21 -1.84
N GLY A 33 22.07 -19.01 -1.01
CA GLY A 33 20.74 -19.55 -1.25
C GLY A 33 20.08 -19.04 -2.54
N LEU A 34 20.19 -17.74 -2.83
CA LEU A 34 19.71 -17.16 -4.09
C LEU A 34 20.48 -17.69 -5.29
N ALA A 35 21.81 -17.82 -5.19
CA ALA A 35 22.64 -18.35 -6.25
C ALA A 35 22.27 -19.79 -6.59
N GLU A 36 22.05 -20.65 -5.59
CA GLU A 36 21.58 -22.02 -5.76
C GLU A 36 20.19 -22.08 -6.43
N GLU A 37 19.23 -21.27 -5.98
CA GLU A 37 17.87 -21.20 -6.56
C GLU A 37 17.93 -20.83 -8.06
N ILE A 38 18.72 -19.81 -8.39
CA ILE A 38 18.89 -19.32 -9.76
C ILE A 38 19.61 -20.36 -10.61
N ALA A 39 20.70 -20.94 -10.11
CA ALA A 39 21.49 -21.95 -10.81
C ALA A 39 20.64 -23.17 -11.21
N GLN A 40 19.84 -23.68 -10.27
CA GLN A 40 18.94 -24.81 -10.49
C GLN A 40 17.91 -24.55 -11.60
N THR A 41 17.43 -23.30 -11.71
CA THR A 41 16.37 -22.96 -12.68
C THR A 41 16.90 -22.46 -14.02
N SER A 42 18.13 -21.97 -14.08
CA SER A 42 18.73 -21.33 -15.27
C SER A 42 19.83 -22.16 -15.94
N GLN A 43 20.21 -23.32 -15.41
CA GLN A 43 21.34 -24.13 -15.88
C GLN A 43 22.67 -23.35 -15.86
N MET A 44 22.84 -22.48 -14.86
CA MET A 44 24.08 -21.74 -14.61
C MET A 44 24.84 -22.39 -13.45
N GLU A 45 26.16 -22.19 -13.38
CA GLU A 45 26.96 -22.60 -12.22
C GLU A 45 26.67 -21.69 -11.02
N ALA A 46 26.44 -22.28 -9.85
CA ALA A 46 26.07 -21.54 -8.63
C ALA A 46 27.14 -20.52 -8.23
N ASP A 47 28.42 -20.89 -8.27
CA ASP A 47 29.54 -20.00 -7.96
C ASP A 47 29.54 -18.76 -8.87
N SER A 48 29.26 -18.94 -10.16
CA SER A 48 29.19 -17.81 -11.10
C SER A 48 28.02 -16.89 -10.78
N VAL A 49 26.87 -17.43 -10.36
CA VAL A 49 25.72 -16.59 -9.96
C VAL A 49 26.03 -15.87 -8.64
N TYR A 50 26.66 -16.56 -7.70
CA TYR A 50 27.08 -15.99 -6.42
C TYR A 50 28.00 -14.78 -6.65
N ASP A 51 29.02 -14.91 -7.49
CA ASP A 51 29.93 -13.81 -7.83
C ASP A 51 29.20 -12.60 -8.42
N ILE A 52 28.21 -12.85 -9.30
CA ILE A 52 27.37 -11.79 -9.90
C ILE A 52 26.54 -11.07 -8.84
N LEU A 53 25.92 -11.82 -7.92
CA LEU A 53 25.12 -11.25 -6.83
C LEU A 53 26.00 -10.49 -5.83
N ASN A 54 27.16 -11.04 -5.49
CA ASN A 54 28.12 -10.45 -4.58
C ASN A 54 28.69 -9.13 -5.15
N ASP A 55 28.97 -9.09 -6.45
CA ASP A 55 29.38 -7.87 -7.16
C ASP A 55 28.28 -6.79 -7.10
N ALA A 56 27.01 -7.19 -7.30
CA ALA A 56 25.88 -6.28 -7.18
C ALA A 56 25.74 -5.70 -5.77
N ILE A 57 25.84 -6.51 -4.72
CA ILE A 57 25.78 -6.03 -3.33
C ILE A 57 27.00 -5.18 -3.00
N SER A 58 28.20 -5.58 -3.40
CA SER A 58 29.43 -4.80 -3.18
C SER A 58 29.38 -3.43 -3.88
N SER A 59 28.66 -3.33 -5.01
CA SER A 59 28.48 -2.06 -5.74
C SER A 59 27.64 -1.02 -4.98
N LEU A 60 26.87 -1.44 -3.96
CA LEU A 60 26.20 -0.52 -3.04
C LEU A 60 27.20 0.25 -2.14
N GLY A 61 28.47 -0.18 -2.12
CA GLY A 61 29.58 0.51 -1.48
C GLY A 61 29.81 0.11 -0.02
N ASP A 62 31.09 0.15 0.36
CA ASP A 62 31.62 -0.07 1.72
C ASP A 62 31.21 1.01 2.74
N SER A 63 30.13 1.76 2.51
CA SER A 63 29.48 2.60 3.54
C SER A 63 28.76 1.74 4.60
N HIS A 64 29.37 0.59 4.93
CA HIS A 64 28.88 -0.43 5.83
C HIS A 64 29.39 -0.14 7.24
N CYS A 65 28.53 0.47 8.04
CA CYS A 65 28.38 0.20 9.46
C CYS A 65 29.70 0.05 10.26
N SER A 66 30.39 1.15 10.54
CA SER A 66 31.13 1.21 11.80
C SER A 66 30.08 1.24 12.91
N HIS A 67 29.93 0.12 13.60
CA HIS A 67 28.80 -0.14 14.48
C HIS A 67 28.78 0.67 15.78
N ASP A 68 29.71 1.61 16.00
CA ASP A 68 29.97 2.09 17.36
C ASP A 68 29.73 3.57 17.65
N ASP A 69 29.67 4.51 16.71
CA ASP A 69 29.29 5.90 17.04
C ASP A 69 28.91 6.67 15.76
N ASP A 70 27.88 7.50 15.87
CA ASP A 70 27.29 8.43 14.88
C ASP A 70 26.21 7.88 13.93
N ALA A 71 24.97 8.26 14.26
CA ALA A 71 23.69 7.95 13.63
C ALA A 71 23.45 8.60 12.25
N ASP A 72 24.49 9.09 11.55
CA ASP A 72 24.29 10.01 10.41
C ASP A 72 24.87 9.54 9.06
N GLN A 73 25.32 8.28 8.92
CA GLN A 73 25.64 7.74 7.60
C GLN A 73 24.39 7.14 6.94
N LEU A 74 23.48 8.02 6.54
CA LEU A 74 22.38 7.72 5.63
C LEU A 74 22.98 7.16 4.33
N TYR A 75 22.79 5.86 4.13
CA TYR A 75 22.90 5.23 2.82
C TYR A 75 22.01 6.05 1.88
N GLU A 76 22.55 6.66 0.81
CA GLU A 76 21.73 7.32 -0.20
C GLU A 76 20.96 6.24 -0.98
N TRP A 77 19.84 5.77 -0.42
CA TRP A 77 18.88 5.02 -1.21
C TRP A 77 18.43 5.93 -2.35
N PRO A 78 18.10 5.37 -3.54
CA PRO A 78 17.55 6.18 -4.60
C PRO A 78 16.41 7.04 -4.02
N HIS A 79 16.42 8.36 -4.23
CA HIS A 79 15.47 9.33 -3.64
C HIS A 79 13.96 8.98 -3.76
N ARG A 80 13.62 7.92 -4.49
CA ARG A 80 12.30 7.30 -4.60
C ARG A 80 11.85 6.57 -3.33
N TYR A 81 12.79 6.13 -2.49
CA TYR A 81 12.52 5.40 -1.23
C TYR A 81 12.47 6.33 -0.01
N GLU A 82 13.00 7.55 -0.15
CA GLU A 82 13.10 8.51 0.94
C GLU A 82 12.10 9.66 0.76
N ASN A 83 11.70 10.28 1.87
CA ASN A 83 11.11 11.62 1.92
C ASN A 83 9.64 11.75 1.49
N TRP A 84 8.80 10.80 1.90
CA TRP A 84 7.36 11.03 1.90
C TRP A 84 6.90 11.48 3.28
N GLN A 85 6.54 12.77 3.42
CA GLN A 85 6.08 13.39 4.69
C GLN A 85 4.98 12.59 5.40
N PHE A 86 4.22 11.82 4.63
CA PHE A 86 3.11 10.99 5.10
C PHE A 86 3.55 9.66 5.74
N PHE A 87 4.86 9.35 5.75
CA PHE A 87 5.48 8.31 6.58
C PHE A 87 6.17 8.87 7.83
N SER A 88 6.40 10.18 7.91
CA SER A 88 6.95 10.85 9.09
C SER A 88 5.86 11.28 10.07
N ASN A 89 4.71 11.71 9.54
CA ASN A 89 3.55 12.05 10.36
C ASN A 89 2.65 10.83 10.59
N CYS A 90 2.11 10.76 11.80
CA CYS A 90 1.15 9.75 12.21
C CYS A 90 -0.16 10.39 12.67
N VAL A 91 -1.20 9.57 12.71
CA VAL A 91 -2.52 9.87 13.23
C VAL A 91 -2.78 8.93 14.39
N ALA A 92 -3.09 9.50 15.55
CA ALA A 92 -3.54 8.80 16.73
C ALA A 92 -5.06 8.95 16.85
N VAL A 93 -5.77 7.82 17.00
CA VAL A 93 -7.23 7.75 17.07
C VAL A 93 -7.62 7.08 18.38
N GLY A 94 -8.36 7.77 19.23
CA GLY A 94 -8.84 7.17 20.48
C GLY A 94 -9.21 8.18 21.56
N HIS A 95 -9.02 7.79 22.81
CA HIS A 95 -9.39 8.60 23.98
C HIS A 95 -8.13 9.19 24.60
N PHE A 96 -8.14 10.49 24.87
CA PHE A 96 -7.00 11.21 25.44
C PHE A 96 -7.45 12.02 26.65
N ASP A 97 -6.55 12.21 27.62
CA ASP A 97 -6.81 13.05 28.79
C ASP A 97 -6.48 14.53 28.52
N GLY A 98 -6.73 15.36 29.55
CA GLY A 98 -6.49 16.80 29.50
C GLY A 98 -5.02 17.20 29.43
N ASP A 99 -4.10 16.31 29.82
CA ASP A 99 -2.65 16.51 29.72
C ASP A 99 -2.10 16.05 28.36
N GLY A 100 -2.98 15.49 27.52
CA GLY A 100 -2.67 15.03 26.19
C GLY A 100 -2.32 13.54 26.12
N GLY A 101 -2.10 12.87 27.25
CA GLY A 101 -1.83 11.44 27.32
C GLY A 101 -3.04 10.59 26.91
N PRO A 102 -2.90 9.26 26.77
CA PRO A 102 -4.05 8.40 26.60
C PRO A 102 -4.94 8.53 27.82
N ALA A 103 -6.23 8.73 27.60
CA ALA A 103 -7.18 8.76 28.70
C ALA A 103 -6.98 7.51 29.54
N ASN A 104 -7.05 7.63 30.86
CA ASN A 104 -6.85 6.55 31.83
C ASN A 104 -7.89 5.42 31.68
N VAL A 105 -7.86 4.69 30.57
CA VAL A 105 -8.53 3.40 30.37
C VAL A 105 -7.80 2.31 31.17
N LEU A 106 -6.54 2.58 31.54
CA LEU A 106 -5.55 1.58 31.96
C LEU A 106 -5.39 1.30 33.45
N ARG A 107 -6.22 1.83 34.36
CA ARG A 107 -5.94 1.62 35.81
C ARG A 107 -7.04 1.02 36.65
N HIS A 108 -8.19 0.65 36.07
CA HIS A 108 -9.19 -0.12 36.79
C HIS A 108 -9.30 -1.52 36.23
N HIS A 109 -9.11 -2.50 37.13
CA HIS A 109 -8.97 -3.95 36.95
C HIS A 109 -10.16 -4.68 36.29
N SER A 110 -10.99 -3.98 35.51
CA SER A 110 -12.16 -4.47 34.80
C SER A 110 -12.65 -3.55 33.67
N SER A 111 -11.84 -2.57 33.21
CA SER A 111 -12.28 -1.59 32.22
C SER A 111 -12.52 -2.26 30.86
N LYS A 112 -13.76 -2.14 30.37
CA LYS A 112 -14.10 -2.43 28.98
C LYS A 112 -13.38 -1.42 28.09
N ILE A 113 -12.97 -1.83 26.89
CA ILE A 113 -12.54 -0.88 25.87
C ILE A 113 -13.64 0.19 25.70
N PRO A 114 -13.30 1.49 25.75
CA PRO A 114 -14.26 2.57 25.55
C PRO A 114 -14.98 2.42 24.22
N SER A 115 -16.19 2.96 24.13
CA SER A 115 -16.82 3.07 22.82
C SER A 115 -16.01 4.02 21.92
N GLY A 116 -16.06 3.81 20.61
CA GLY A 116 -15.61 4.76 19.60
C GLY A 116 -16.41 6.05 19.57
N ARG A 117 -17.42 6.24 20.43
CA ARG A 117 -18.07 7.53 20.64
C ARG A 117 -17.11 8.50 21.32
N HIS A 118 -17.12 9.75 20.87
CA HIS A 118 -16.30 10.84 21.45
C HIS A 118 -14.79 10.59 21.41
N ILE A 119 -14.33 9.77 20.46
CA ILE A 119 -12.89 9.68 20.20
C ILE A 119 -12.37 11.01 19.63
N GLU A 120 -11.09 11.26 19.87
CA GLU A 120 -10.35 12.33 19.24
C GLU A 120 -9.39 11.76 18.19
N VAL A 121 -9.06 12.61 17.23
CA VAL A 121 -8.07 12.34 16.19
C VAL A 121 -6.98 13.39 16.33
N ARG A 122 -5.73 12.94 16.54
CA ARG A 122 -4.59 13.82 16.74
C ARG A 122 -3.51 13.50 15.71
N ARG A 123 -2.93 14.53 15.11
CA ARG A 123 -1.71 14.39 14.31
C ARG A 123 -0.54 14.33 15.29
N VAL A 124 0.30 13.32 15.17
CA VAL A 124 1.42 13.07 16.08
C VAL A 124 2.67 12.73 15.30
N CYS A 125 3.85 12.92 15.90
CA CYS A 125 5.12 12.55 15.29
C CYS A 125 6.06 11.92 16.33
N GLU A 126 6.87 10.96 15.88
CA GLU A 126 8.10 10.39 16.45
C GLU A 126 8.40 9.01 15.82
N ASP A 127 9.64 8.54 15.94
CA ASP A 127 10.21 7.36 15.26
C ASP A 127 10.31 6.11 16.14
N ASP A 128 10.19 6.20 17.47
CA ASP A 128 10.29 5.04 18.38
C ASP A 128 8.98 4.26 18.53
N GLY A 129 8.59 3.53 17.50
CA GLY A 129 7.71 2.35 17.64
C GLY A 129 6.34 2.64 18.26
N GLY A 130 5.69 3.71 17.83
CA GLY A 130 4.37 4.09 18.31
C GLY A 130 4.37 4.88 19.62
N TYR A 131 5.54 5.18 20.20
CA TYR A 131 5.68 6.17 21.26
C TYR A 131 5.59 7.55 20.63
N PHE A 132 4.48 8.24 20.84
CA PHE A 132 4.21 9.51 20.18
C PHE A 132 4.26 10.65 21.18
N SER A 133 5.44 11.05 21.66
CA SER A 133 5.53 12.07 22.69
C SER A 133 5.28 13.50 22.20
N ARG A 134 4.91 13.66 20.91
CA ARG A 134 4.65 14.97 20.29
C ARG A 134 3.34 14.98 19.52
N VAL A 135 2.45 15.91 19.86
CA VAL A 135 1.27 16.25 19.03
C VAL A 135 1.63 17.39 18.10
N ILE A 136 1.38 17.21 16.80
CA ILE A 136 1.50 18.25 15.79
C ILE A 136 0.35 19.25 15.96
N VAL A 137 0.68 20.52 16.10
CA VAL A 137 -0.26 21.63 16.28
C VAL A 137 -0.21 22.60 15.10
N ASP A 138 -1.23 23.45 14.98
CA ASP A 138 -1.27 24.47 13.95
C ASP A 138 -0.10 25.45 14.07
N ALA A 139 0.34 25.99 12.93
CA ALA A 139 1.44 26.96 12.90
C ALA A 139 1.14 28.22 13.75
N SER A 140 -0.14 28.58 13.87
CA SER A 140 -0.65 29.70 14.65
C SER A 140 -0.72 29.43 16.16
N ASP A 141 -0.56 28.18 16.60
CA ASP A 141 -0.68 27.82 18.00
C ASP A 141 0.43 28.50 18.82
N PRO A 142 0.14 29.38 19.80
CA PRO A 142 1.17 30.17 20.49
C PRO A 142 2.08 29.33 21.41
N GLY A 143 1.66 28.13 21.80
CA GLY A 143 2.38 27.25 22.73
C GLY A 143 3.10 26.09 22.05
N GLY A 144 3.03 25.98 20.72
CA GLY A 144 3.79 24.97 20.00
C GLY A 144 5.26 25.36 19.83
N GLU A 145 6.13 24.36 19.77
CA GLU A 145 7.55 24.52 19.47
C GLU A 145 7.78 24.15 18.00
N PRO A 146 8.49 24.99 17.22
CA PRO A 146 8.85 24.62 15.86
C PRO A 146 9.89 23.50 15.90
N SER A 147 9.71 22.51 15.04
CA SER A 147 10.72 21.48 14.83
C SER A 147 10.90 21.19 13.37
N PHE A 148 12.13 20.80 13.10
CA PHE A 148 12.57 20.36 11.82
C PHE A 148 13.35 19.07 12.07
N ASP A 149 12.77 17.96 11.66
CA ASP A 149 13.38 16.63 11.69
C ASP A 149 14.24 16.37 10.44
N GLY A 150 14.58 17.42 9.68
CA GLY A 150 15.24 17.31 8.37
C GLY A 150 14.27 17.29 7.19
N PHE A 151 13.00 16.93 7.40
CA PHE A 151 12.05 16.67 6.31
C PHE A 151 10.75 17.49 6.42
N THR A 152 10.26 17.67 7.64
CA THR A 152 8.97 18.29 7.95
C THR A 152 9.15 19.46 8.89
N ARG A 153 8.71 20.66 8.46
CA ARG A 153 8.57 21.82 9.35
C ARG A 153 7.20 21.76 10.00
N VAL A 154 7.12 21.13 11.15
CA VAL A 154 5.90 21.06 11.94
C VAL A 154 6.10 21.76 13.28
N LYS A 155 5.01 22.33 13.79
CA LYS A 155 4.97 22.83 15.15
C LYS A 155 4.37 21.73 16.02
N TRP A 156 4.94 21.46 17.19
CA TRP A 156 4.43 20.41 18.07
C TRP A 156 4.37 20.84 19.54
N ARG A 157 3.67 20.05 20.35
CA ARG A 157 3.68 20.14 21.81
C ARG A 157 3.96 18.77 22.43
N PRO A 158 4.68 18.72 23.56
CA PRO A 158 4.90 17.46 24.26
C PRO A 158 3.57 16.88 24.71
N THR A 159 3.48 15.56 24.69
CA THR A 159 2.31 14.80 25.09
C THR A 159 2.76 13.45 25.65
N ASP A 160 1.98 12.86 26.53
CA ASP A 160 2.28 11.54 27.08
C ASP A 160 1.54 10.44 26.30
N CYS A 161 1.53 10.47 24.96
CA CYS A 161 0.87 9.43 24.15
C CYS A 161 1.72 8.15 24.07
N ASP A 162 1.75 7.40 25.18
CA ASP A 162 2.44 6.11 25.27
C ASP A 162 1.47 4.93 24.98
N PRO A 163 1.79 4.02 24.03
CA PRO A 163 1.02 2.80 23.80
C PRO A 163 1.19 1.74 24.91
N VAL A 164 2.12 1.92 25.85
CA VAL A 164 2.43 0.93 26.90
C VAL A 164 1.21 0.65 27.79
N GLY A 165 0.93 -0.65 27.97
CA GLY A 165 0.01 -1.13 29.00
C GLY A 165 -1.36 -1.60 28.53
N GLY A 166 -1.62 -1.72 27.23
CA GLY A 166 -2.94 -2.10 26.70
C GLY A 166 -3.79 -0.89 26.28
N ASN A 167 -3.12 0.18 25.83
CA ASN A 167 -3.75 1.39 25.35
C ASN A 167 -4.65 1.05 24.14
N PRO A 168 -5.97 1.34 24.19
CA PRO A 168 -6.85 1.04 23.06
C PRO A 168 -6.73 2.06 21.92
N ASN A 169 -5.96 3.13 22.09
CA ASN A 169 -5.71 4.09 21.02
C ASN A 169 -5.00 3.39 19.86
N VAL A 170 -5.37 3.81 18.66
CA VAL A 170 -4.92 3.22 17.41
C VAL A 170 -4.02 4.23 16.71
N PHE A 171 -2.89 3.75 16.19
CA PHE A 171 -1.92 4.57 15.51
C PHE A 171 -1.74 4.12 14.06
N ALA A 172 -1.71 5.08 13.15
CA ALA A 172 -1.49 4.86 11.74
C ALA A 172 -0.64 5.99 11.14
N LEU A 173 0.14 5.69 10.10
CA LEU A 173 0.79 6.70 9.29
C LEU A 173 -0.27 7.56 8.57
N GLU A 174 -0.02 8.86 8.48
CA GLU A 174 -1.00 9.82 7.96
C GLU A 174 -1.44 9.50 6.52
N GLY A 175 -0.50 9.18 5.63
CA GLY A 175 -0.83 8.86 4.23
C GLY A 175 -1.71 7.62 4.07
N PRO A 176 -1.29 6.45 4.57
CA PRO A 176 -2.11 5.25 4.58
C PRO A 176 -3.50 5.46 5.20
N PHE A 177 -3.60 6.27 6.27
CA PHE A 177 -4.87 6.62 6.88
C PHE A 177 -5.79 7.42 5.94
N ARG A 178 -5.25 8.43 5.25
CA ARG A 178 -6.00 9.24 4.26
C ARG A 178 -6.42 8.43 3.04
N TYR A 179 -5.59 7.50 2.57
CA TYR A 179 -6.01 6.56 1.52
C TYR A 179 -7.15 5.66 1.98
N LEU A 180 -7.05 5.11 3.19
CA LEU A 180 -8.10 4.26 3.75
C LEU A 180 -9.42 5.05 3.84
N GLU A 181 -9.38 6.27 4.38
CA GLU A 181 -10.53 7.17 4.48
C GLU A 181 -11.17 7.46 3.10
N ALA A 182 -10.35 7.66 2.06
CA ALA A 182 -10.85 7.99 0.73
C ALA A 182 -11.37 6.78 -0.07
N TRP A 183 -10.91 5.57 0.23
CA TRP A 183 -11.20 4.37 -0.56
C TRP A 183 -12.23 3.43 0.05
N VAL A 184 -12.48 3.52 1.36
CA VAL A 184 -13.60 2.82 2.00
C VAL A 184 -14.89 3.54 1.62
N ASP A 185 -15.72 2.89 0.82
CA ASP A 185 -17.00 3.44 0.39
C ASP A 185 -18.06 3.24 1.48
N ARG A 186 -18.13 4.20 2.42
CA ARG A 186 -19.02 4.12 3.58
C ARG A 186 -20.51 4.16 3.24
N ASP A 187 -20.84 4.69 2.07
CA ASP A 187 -22.22 4.89 1.62
C ASP A 187 -22.83 3.61 1.04
N SER A 188 -22.00 2.71 0.49
CA SER A 188 -22.45 1.38 0.04
C SER A 188 -22.50 0.33 1.15
N LEU A 189 -21.93 0.61 2.33
CA LEU A 189 -21.95 -0.30 3.47
C LEU A 189 -23.37 -0.46 4.07
N PRO A 190 -23.67 -1.62 4.68
CA PRO A 190 -24.93 -1.83 5.41
C PRO A 190 -25.21 -0.76 6.47
N ASP A 191 -26.48 -0.54 6.80
CA ASP A 191 -26.85 0.37 7.89
C ASP A 191 -26.39 -0.20 9.24
N ARG A 192 -25.66 0.62 10.01
CA ARG A 192 -25.16 0.28 11.35
C ARG A 192 -26.29 -0.10 12.32
N ARG A 193 -27.51 0.40 12.10
CA ARG A 193 -28.70 0.09 12.91
C ARG A 193 -29.02 -1.40 12.98
N LEU A 194 -28.56 -2.19 11.99
CA LEU A 194 -28.73 -3.64 11.97
C LEU A 194 -28.02 -4.30 13.15
N ALA A 195 -26.76 -3.94 13.40
CA ALA A 195 -25.99 -4.47 14.52
C ALA A 195 -26.21 -3.71 15.85
N PHE A 196 -26.52 -2.41 15.78
CA PHE A 196 -26.60 -1.53 16.96
C PHE A 196 -27.95 -0.83 17.07
N PRO A 197 -29.06 -1.55 17.31
CA PRO A 197 -30.40 -0.95 17.36
C PRO A 197 -30.59 0.06 18.50
N ASN A 198 -29.84 -0.10 19.60
CA ASN A 198 -29.90 0.78 20.77
C ASN A 198 -28.93 1.97 20.70
N ASP A 199 -28.09 2.02 19.67
CA ASP A 199 -27.17 3.13 19.40
C ASP A 199 -27.18 3.43 17.89
N PRO A 200 -28.31 3.91 17.33
CA PRO A 200 -28.52 3.96 15.88
C PRO A 200 -27.85 5.15 15.20
N GLU A 201 -27.26 6.08 15.95
CA GLU A 201 -26.67 7.29 15.39
C GLU A 201 -25.45 6.93 14.53
N PRO A 202 -25.26 7.61 13.38
CA PRO A 202 -24.03 7.45 12.61
C PRO A 202 -22.79 7.75 13.46
N MET A 203 -21.70 7.04 13.18
CA MET A 203 -20.38 7.31 13.75
C MET A 203 -19.49 7.96 12.69
N SER A 204 -18.47 8.70 13.11
CA SER A 204 -17.44 9.17 12.17
C SER A 204 -16.64 7.99 11.59
N PHE A 205 -15.86 8.23 10.54
CA PHE A 205 -15.00 7.20 9.97
C PHE A 205 -14.00 6.67 11.02
N GLU A 206 -13.35 7.58 11.73
CA GLU A 206 -12.34 7.29 12.75
C GLU A 206 -12.94 6.56 13.94
N SER A 207 -14.19 6.90 14.29
CA SER A 207 -14.93 6.27 15.38
C SER A 207 -15.22 4.80 15.07
N GLU A 208 -15.65 4.48 13.84
CA GLU A 208 -15.84 3.09 13.41
C GLU A 208 -14.51 2.36 13.25
N PHE A 209 -13.49 3.03 12.70
CA PHE A 209 -12.14 2.46 12.58
C PHE A 209 -11.59 2.00 13.94
N TYR A 210 -11.70 2.85 14.97
CA TYR A 210 -11.32 2.55 16.34
C TYR A 210 -12.03 1.31 16.88
N GLU A 211 -13.35 1.23 16.71
CA GLU A 211 -14.16 0.07 17.16
C GLU A 211 -13.76 -1.20 16.40
N ILE A 212 -13.61 -1.12 15.08
CA ILE A 212 -13.25 -2.27 14.24
C ILE A 212 -11.91 -2.84 14.66
N VAL A 213 -10.89 -1.99 14.85
CA VAL A 213 -9.55 -2.42 15.28
C VAL A 213 -9.60 -3.11 16.64
N ASN A 214 -10.33 -2.54 17.59
CA ASN A 214 -10.30 -2.98 18.98
C ASN A 214 -11.26 -4.13 19.32
N THR A 215 -12.23 -4.43 18.45
CA THR A 215 -13.32 -5.38 18.79
C THR A 215 -13.32 -6.66 17.96
N ARG A 216 -12.26 -6.92 17.18
CA ARG A 216 -12.11 -8.18 16.42
C ARG A 216 -11.92 -9.39 17.34
N ALA A 217 -12.36 -10.56 16.86
CA ALA A 217 -12.14 -11.86 17.49
C ALA A 217 -10.64 -12.20 17.55
N ALA A 218 -9.91 -11.92 16.47
CA ALA A 218 -8.45 -11.94 16.45
C ALA A 218 -7.95 -10.52 16.77
N PRO A 219 -7.47 -10.25 18.01
CA PRO A 219 -7.12 -8.90 18.42
C PRO A 219 -5.88 -8.38 17.68
N ARG A 220 -5.73 -7.05 17.66
CA ARG A 220 -4.48 -6.38 17.33
C ARG A 220 -3.33 -7.00 18.13
N ARG A 221 -2.24 -7.32 17.47
CA ARG A 221 -1.05 -7.86 18.12
C ARG A 221 -0.37 -6.76 18.91
N GLU A 222 -0.31 -6.91 20.23
CA GLU A 222 0.27 -5.90 21.13
C GLU A 222 1.75 -5.57 20.85
N ARG A 223 2.50 -6.50 20.25
CA ARG A 223 3.94 -6.34 20.05
C ARG A 223 4.30 -5.57 18.77
N ASP A 224 3.47 -5.67 17.72
CA ASP A 224 3.75 -5.07 16.40
C ASP A 224 2.67 -4.10 15.92
N GLY A 225 1.47 -4.07 16.53
CA GLY A 225 0.36 -3.21 16.15
C GLY A 225 -0.48 -3.73 14.96
N THR A 226 -0.15 -4.89 14.39
CA THR A 226 -0.84 -5.43 13.20
C THR A 226 -2.14 -6.16 13.53
N LEU A 227 -3.05 -6.19 12.55
CA LEU A 227 -4.27 -6.99 12.60
C LEU A 227 -4.05 -8.33 11.89
N PRO A 228 -4.21 -9.48 12.57
CA PRO A 228 -3.99 -10.79 11.94
C PRO A 228 -4.92 -11.12 10.76
N CYS A 229 -6.07 -10.45 10.67
CA CYS A 229 -7.02 -10.63 9.58
C CYS A 229 -6.68 -9.81 8.32
N ILE A 230 -5.71 -8.89 8.39
CA ILE A 230 -5.25 -8.08 7.26
C ILE A 230 -3.97 -8.68 6.69
N LYS A 231 -3.92 -8.79 5.36
CA LYS A 231 -2.72 -9.19 4.61
C LYS A 231 -1.95 -7.94 4.19
N TYR A 232 -0.79 -7.72 4.78
CA TYR A 232 0.08 -6.56 4.50
C TYR A 232 1.09 -6.81 3.37
N GLY A 233 0.95 -7.91 2.63
CA GLY A 233 1.80 -8.23 1.48
C GLY A 233 3.15 -8.86 1.86
N GLY A 234 3.32 -9.30 3.10
CA GLY A 234 4.56 -9.91 3.60
C GLY A 234 5.46 -8.93 4.36
N ILE A 235 5.16 -7.62 4.34
CA ILE A 235 5.93 -6.63 5.12
C ILE A 235 5.83 -6.90 6.63
N GLU A 236 4.75 -7.54 7.09
CA GLU A 236 4.58 -7.92 8.50
C GLU A 236 5.66 -8.92 8.96
N LYS A 237 6.32 -9.62 8.02
CA LYS A 237 7.42 -10.54 8.31
C LYS A 237 8.73 -9.83 8.59
N THR A 238 8.92 -8.59 8.11
CA THR A 238 10.17 -7.83 8.31
C THR A 238 10.33 -7.35 9.75
N TRP A 239 9.31 -7.57 10.59
CA TRP A 239 9.32 -7.23 11.99
C TRP A 239 10.24 -8.15 12.81
N GLU A 240 11.54 -7.97 12.63
CA GLU A 240 12.57 -8.36 13.58
C GLU A 240 13.03 -7.09 14.29
N ARG A 241 12.69 -6.95 15.58
CA ARG A 241 12.93 -5.77 16.43
C ARG A 241 12.17 -4.52 15.98
N THR A 242 12.51 -3.95 14.83
CA THR A 242 12.04 -2.64 14.35
C THR A 242 11.92 -2.53 12.83
N GLN A 243 11.77 -3.61 12.06
CA GLN A 243 11.81 -3.55 10.57
C GLN A 243 13.12 -2.99 10.02
N ASP A 244 14.25 -3.55 10.42
CA ASP A 244 15.56 -3.07 9.93
C ASP A 244 15.94 -3.68 8.57
N PHE A 245 15.42 -4.87 8.26
CA PHE A 245 15.80 -5.68 7.09
C PHE A 245 14.61 -6.10 6.22
N PHE A 246 14.78 -6.08 4.88
CA PHE A 246 13.80 -6.60 3.93
C PHE A 246 13.81 -8.12 3.77
N LEU A 247 14.87 -8.81 4.21
CA LEU A 247 15.07 -10.25 4.00
C LEU A 247 13.85 -11.11 4.31
N PRO A 248 13.12 -10.89 5.42
CA PRO A 248 11.95 -11.70 5.73
C PRO A 248 10.79 -11.57 4.71
N ALA A 249 10.81 -10.52 3.88
CA ALA A 249 9.83 -10.27 2.81
C ALA A 249 10.25 -10.83 1.44
N LEU A 250 11.45 -11.41 1.29
CA LEU A 250 11.94 -12.00 0.05
C LEU A 250 10.94 -13.04 -0.51
N GLN A 251 10.53 -12.89 -1.77
CA GLN A 251 9.52 -13.76 -2.42
C GLN A 251 10.11 -14.69 -3.49
N GLY A 252 11.39 -15.02 -3.38
CA GLY A 252 12.16 -15.85 -4.34
C GLY A 252 12.99 -15.00 -5.30
N SER A 253 13.62 -15.63 -6.29
CA SER A 253 14.63 -14.99 -7.14
C SER A 253 14.16 -14.63 -8.56
N LYS A 254 12.85 -14.39 -8.75
CA LYS A 254 12.25 -14.31 -10.10
C LYS A 254 12.81 -13.16 -10.92
N HIS A 255 12.86 -11.96 -10.34
CA HIS A 255 13.26 -10.75 -11.05
C HIS A 255 14.78 -10.71 -11.24
N VAL A 256 15.55 -11.03 -10.20
CA VAL A 256 17.00 -11.07 -10.27
C VAL A 256 17.49 -12.13 -11.27
N ARG A 257 16.87 -13.32 -11.29
CA ARG A 257 17.18 -14.35 -12.30
C ARG A 257 17.00 -13.82 -13.71
N ARG A 258 15.85 -13.19 -13.98
CA ARG A 258 15.55 -12.65 -15.30
C ARG A 258 16.58 -11.61 -15.72
N ALA A 259 16.92 -10.68 -14.83
CA ALA A 259 17.92 -9.65 -15.06
C ALA A 259 19.32 -10.25 -15.36
N ILE A 260 19.73 -11.29 -14.63
CA ILE A 260 21.00 -11.99 -14.86
C ILE A 260 21.02 -12.65 -16.24
N LEU A 261 19.91 -13.30 -16.65
CA LEU A 261 19.77 -13.93 -17.97
C LEU A 261 19.74 -12.91 -19.11
N GLU A 262 19.23 -11.71 -18.85
CA GLU A 262 19.27 -10.56 -19.78
C GLU A 262 20.66 -9.90 -19.83
N GLY A 263 21.60 -10.35 -19.00
CA GLY A 263 23.00 -9.90 -19.01
C GLY A 263 23.33 -8.77 -18.04
N LEU A 264 22.38 -8.35 -17.18
CA LEU A 264 22.63 -7.28 -16.20
C LEU A 264 23.59 -7.74 -15.10
N ARG A 265 24.48 -6.86 -14.63
CA ARG A 265 25.54 -7.13 -13.64
C ARG A 265 25.77 -5.92 -12.74
N GLY A 266 26.50 -6.10 -11.63
CA GLY A 266 26.82 -5.01 -10.70
C GLY A 266 25.59 -4.22 -10.24
N ALA A 267 25.70 -2.89 -10.22
CA ALA A 267 24.63 -1.99 -9.78
C ALA A 267 23.33 -2.10 -10.61
N ASP A 268 23.40 -2.56 -11.87
CA ASP A 268 22.22 -2.71 -12.72
C ASP A 268 21.28 -3.84 -12.26
N LEU A 269 21.75 -4.73 -11.38
CA LEU A 269 20.92 -5.77 -10.76
C LEU A 269 20.11 -5.29 -9.56
N LEU A 270 20.45 -4.13 -8.99
CA LEU A 270 19.82 -3.63 -7.78
C LEU A 270 18.30 -3.46 -7.91
N PRO A 271 17.74 -2.89 -8.99
CA PRO A 271 16.29 -2.79 -9.13
C PRO A 271 15.59 -4.15 -9.11
N ALA A 272 16.22 -5.19 -9.66
CA ALA A 272 15.66 -6.53 -9.69
C ALA A 272 15.71 -7.19 -8.30
N LEU A 273 16.82 -7.01 -7.57
CA LEU A 273 16.96 -7.42 -6.17
C LEU A 273 15.90 -6.74 -5.29
N MET A 274 15.82 -5.42 -5.34
CA MET A 274 14.85 -4.63 -4.57
C MET A 274 13.41 -5.10 -4.81
N ARG A 275 13.08 -5.49 -6.05
CA ARG A 275 11.77 -6.02 -6.39
C ARG A 275 11.49 -7.38 -5.76
N ASP A 276 12.45 -8.30 -5.81
CA ASP A 276 12.34 -9.64 -5.20
C ASP A 276 12.29 -9.57 -3.66
N PHE A 277 13.01 -8.61 -3.06
CA PHE A 277 12.98 -8.30 -1.61
C PHE A 277 11.72 -7.54 -1.17
N GLY A 278 10.91 -7.05 -2.11
CA GLY A 278 9.67 -6.33 -1.80
C GLY A 278 9.88 -4.89 -1.32
N CYS A 279 11.04 -4.27 -1.62
CA CYS A 279 11.36 -2.90 -1.21
C CYS A 279 10.33 -1.87 -1.70
N TRP A 280 9.68 -2.15 -2.84
CA TRP A 280 8.61 -1.33 -3.41
C TRP A 280 7.47 -1.03 -2.42
N MET A 281 7.25 -1.89 -1.40
CA MET A 281 6.23 -1.68 -0.37
C MET A 281 6.48 -0.42 0.49
N CYS A 282 7.70 0.11 0.48
CA CYS A 282 8.08 1.33 1.20
C CYS A 282 8.20 2.56 0.29
N VAL A 283 7.97 2.41 -1.02
CA VAL A 283 8.00 3.52 -1.98
C VAL A 283 6.73 4.37 -1.82
N ARG A 284 6.85 5.69 -1.91
CA ARG A 284 5.69 6.60 -1.89
C ARG A 284 4.66 6.22 -2.97
N PRO A 285 3.36 6.15 -2.66
CA PRO A 285 2.31 5.64 -3.57
C PRO A 285 1.69 6.70 -4.53
N ASP A 286 2.35 7.84 -4.68
CA ASP A 286 1.90 9.03 -5.43
C ASP A 286 2.92 9.44 -6.52
N VAL A 287 3.60 8.47 -7.13
CA VAL A 287 4.47 8.69 -8.29
C VAL A 287 3.91 7.90 -9.48
N TRP A 288 3.30 8.64 -10.41
CA TRP A 288 2.70 8.07 -11.61
C TRP A 288 3.75 7.69 -12.66
N PRO A 289 3.47 6.67 -13.49
CA PRO A 289 4.41 6.26 -14.52
C PRO A 289 4.54 7.33 -15.61
N CYS A 290 5.77 7.58 -16.02
CA CYS A 290 6.07 8.36 -17.21
C CYS A 290 5.84 7.51 -18.47
N VAL A 291 5.64 8.19 -19.60
CA VAL A 291 5.62 7.53 -20.91
C VAL A 291 7.00 6.89 -21.16
N PRO A 292 7.07 5.57 -21.48
CA PRO A 292 8.35 4.94 -21.77
C PRO A 292 8.89 5.44 -23.10
N GLU A 293 10.20 5.72 -23.19
CA GLU A 293 10.87 6.09 -24.44
C GLU A 293 11.58 4.88 -25.08
N PRO A 294 11.37 4.56 -26.37
CA PRO A 294 10.31 5.06 -27.26
C PRO A 294 8.94 4.41 -26.97
N PHE A 295 7.87 5.22 -26.98
CA PHE A 295 6.50 4.73 -26.81
C PHE A 295 5.95 4.24 -28.15
N GLU A 296 6.31 3.02 -28.52
CA GLU A 296 5.61 2.32 -29.59
C GLU A 296 4.49 1.48 -28.98
N LEU A 297 3.24 1.86 -29.25
CA LEU A 297 2.10 0.96 -29.05
C LEU A 297 2.37 -0.30 -29.86
N ALA A 298 2.86 -1.34 -29.19
CA ALA A 298 3.27 -2.58 -29.83
C ALA A 298 2.19 -3.03 -30.84
N GLU A 299 2.60 -3.19 -32.10
CA GLU A 299 1.68 -3.50 -33.18
C GLU A 299 0.92 -4.78 -32.85
N TYR A 300 -0.38 -4.63 -32.57
CA TYR A 300 -1.20 -5.75 -32.15
C TYR A 300 -1.41 -6.68 -33.34
N LYS A 301 -0.94 -7.92 -33.21
CA LYS A 301 -1.25 -8.99 -34.16
C LYS A 301 -2.56 -9.66 -33.75
N PRO A 302 -3.67 -9.43 -34.47
CA PRO A 302 -4.94 -10.06 -34.15
C PRO A 302 -4.83 -11.57 -34.18
N PHE A 303 -5.48 -12.20 -33.20
CA PHE A 303 -5.65 -13.65 -33.22
C PHE A 303 -6.57 -14.02 -34.39
N ALA A 304 -5.99 -14.46 -35.49
CA ALA A 304 -6.74 -14.89 -36.66
C ALA A 304 -7.51 -16.18 -36.34
N ILE A 305 -8.85 -16.08 -36.30
CA ILE A 305 -9.70 -17.27 -36.32
C ILE A 305 -9.72 -17.75 -37.78
N GLY A 306 -9.13 -18.92 -38.05
CA GLY A 306 -9.14 -19.51 -39.39
C GLY A 306 -10.57 -19.79 -39.86
N PRO A 307 -10.85 -19.69 -41.18
CA PRO A 307 -12.19 -19.86 -41.75
C PRO A 307 -12.79 -21.27 -41.54
N GLU A 308 -11.97 -22.27 -41.23
CA GLU A 308 -12.39 -23.67 -41.07
C GLU A 308 -12.86 -24.04 -39.65
N THR A 309 -12.63 -23.17 -38.68
CA THR A 309 -13.20 -23.33 -37.33
C THR A 309 -14.28 -22.29 -37.15
N VAL A 310 -15.52 -22.59 -37.55
CA VAL A 310 -16.68 -21.85 -37.05
C VAL A 310 -16.68 -22.07 -35.55
N PRO A 311 -16.25 -21.10 -34.72
CA PRO A 311 -16.33 -21.27 -33.29
C PRO A 311 -17.82 -21.40 -33.00
N GLY A 312 -18.23 -22.42 -32.24
CA GLY A 312 -19.58 -22.40 -31.70
C GLY A 312 -19.79 -21.03 -31.05
N LEU A 313 -20.73 -20.24 -31.59
CA LEU A 313 -20.97 -18.88 -31.15
C LEU A 313 -21.20 -18.94 -29.65
N THR A 314 -20.27 -18.39 -28.86
CA THR A 314 -20.51 -18.30 -27.43
C THR A 314 -21.64 -17.31 -27.20
N PRO A 315 -22.40 -17.41 -26.09
CA PRO A 315 -23.44 -16.43 -25.78
C PRO A 315 -22.96 -14.97 -25.87
N PHE A 316 -21.67 -14.72 -25.59
CA PHE A 316 -21.04 -13.41 -25.72
C PHE A 316 -20.98 -12.85 -27.14
N HIS A 317 -21.03 -13.68 -28.19
CA HIS A 317 -21.05 -13.23 -29.58
C HIS A 317 -22.44 -12.79 -30.02
N THR A 318 -23.48 -13.26 -29.32
CA THR A 318 -24.87 -12.89 -29.57
C THR A 318 -25.30 -11.66 -28.77
N LEU A 319 -24.50 -11.24 -27.79
CA LEU A 319 -24.78 -10.08 -26.97
C LEU A 319 -24.27 -8.79 -27.66
N PRO A 320 -25.05 -7.70 -27.64
CA PRO A 320 -24.56 -6.37 -27.92
C PRO A 320 -23.27 -6.05 -27.15
N THR A 321 -22.34 -5.36 -27.80
CA THR A 321 -21.05 -4.95 -27.24
C THR A 321 -21.19 -4.31 -25.85
N GLU A 322 -22.22 -3.47 -25.68
CA GLU A 322 -22.53 -2.75 -24.44
C GLU A 322 -22.92 -3.70 -23.31
N LEU A 323 -23.68 -4.76 -23.60
CA LEU A 323 -24.04 -5.77 -22.60
C LEU A 323 -22.84 -6.64 -22.22
N CYS A 324 -21.98 -6.99 -23.19
CA CYS A 324 -20.73 -7.69 -22.91
C CYS A 324 -19.80 -6.85 -22.02
N LEU A 325 -19.62 -5.56 -22.33
CA LEU A 325 -18.83 -4.65 -21.50
C LEU A 325 -19.40 -4.55 -20.08
N ARG A 326 -20.72 -4.43 -19.96
CA ARG A 326 -21.39 -4.36 -18.65
C ARG A 326 -21.27 -5.66 -17.85
N ILE A 327 -21.26 -6.82 -18.50
CA ILE A 327 -20.98 -8.10 -17.82
C ILE A 327 -19.52 -8.14 -17.37
N PHE A 328 -18.60 -7.78 -18.26
CA PHE A 328 -17.16 -7.81 -17.98
C PHE A 328 -16.74 -6.82 -16.91
N HIS A 329 -17.49 -5.73 -16.73
CA HIS A 329 -17.32 -4.80 -15.61
C HIS A 329 -17.36 -5.50 -14.24
N PHE A 330 -18.24 -6.51 -14.07
CA PHE A 330 -18.36 -7.27 -12.82
C PHE A 330 -17.35 -8.42 -12.68
N VAL A 331 -16.48 -8.62 -13.67
CA VAL A 331 -15.54 -9.74 -13.70
C VAL A 331 -14.12 -9.20 -13.51
N PRO A 332 -13.31 -9.80 -12.62
CA PRO A 332 -11.92 -9.39 -12.49
C PRO A 332 -11.16 -9.49 -13.81
N ILE A 333 -10.31 -8.52 -14.15
CA ILE A 333 -9.55 -8.54 -15.42
C ILE A 333 -8.72 -9.82 -15.55
N SER A 334 -8.14 -10.31 -14.46
CA SER A 334 -7.42 -11.60 -14.43
C SER A 334 -8.31 -12.78 -14.83
N SER A 335 -9.58 -12.77 -14.43
CA SER A 335 -10.58 -13.78 -14.79
C SER A 335 -11.01 -13.64 -16.24
N LEU A 336 -11.11 -12.40 -16.77
CA LEU A 336 -11.35 -12.16 -18.19
C LEU A 336 -10.20 -12.68 -19.06
N LEU A 337 -8.95 -12.42 -18.68
CA LEU A 337 -7.77 -12.94 -19.37
C LEU A 337 -7.69 -14.47 -19.31
N SER A 338 -8.04 -15.06 -18.16
CA SER A 338 -8.12 -16.51 -17.99
C SER A 338 -9.21 -17.10 -18.90
N LEU A 339 -10.38 -16.47 -18.93
CA LEU A 339 -11.48 -16.86 -19.81
C LEU A 339 -11.10 -16.73 -21.29
N ALA A 340 -10.40 -15.66 -21.66
CA ALA A 340 -9.85 -15.47 -23.00
C ALA A 340 -8.89 -16.61 -23.38
N SER A 341 -8.07 -17.10 -22.45
CA SER A 341 -7.17 -18.22 -22.73
C SER A 341 -7.91 -19.54 -23.01
N SER A 342 -9.11 -19.71 -22.45
CA SER A 342 -9.91 -20.93 -22.58
C SER A 342 -10.82 -20.99 -23.82
N CYS A 343 -11.10 -19.85 -24.46
CA CYS A 343 -12.02 -19.76 -25.59
C CYS A 343 -11.45 -18.89 -26.70
N ARG A 344 -11.18 -19.48 -27.88
CA ARG A 344 -10.64 -18.76 -29.06
C ARG A 344 -11.48 -17.54 -29.46
N SER A 345 -12.80 -17.66 -29.35
CA SER A 345 -13.74 -16.60 -29.71
C SER A 345 -13.65 -15.42 -28.74
N LEU A 346 -13.63 -15.68 -27.43
CA LEU A 346 -13.40 -14.64 -26.43
C LEU A 346 -11.98 -14.09 -26.46
N ARG A 347 -10.99 -14.91 -26.82
CA ARG A 347 -9.62 -14.48 -27.08
C ARG A 347 -9.54 -13.48 -28.21
N ALA A 348 -10.30 -13.70 -29.29
CA ALA A 348 -10.35 -12.77 -30.40
C ALA A 348 -11.04 -11.45 -30.00
N LEU A 349 -12.15 -11.51 -29.27
CA LEU A 349 -12.86 -10.32 -28.77
C LEU A 349 -12.00 -9.51 -27.79
N LEU A 350 -11.54 -10.13 -26.70
CA LEU A 350 -10.71 -9.49 -25.66
C LEU A 350 -9.29 -9.21 -26.13
N GLY A 351 -8.87 -9.83 -27.23
CA GLY A 351 -7.61 -9.53 -27.88
C GLY A 351 -7.62 -8.18 -28.58
N GLN A 352 -8.77 -7.70 -29.07
CA GLN A 352 -8.85 -6.41 -29.77
C GLN A 352 -8.43 -5.28 -28.82
N PRO A 353 -7.38 -4.51 -29.15
CA PRO A 353 -6.84 -3.48 -28.26
C PRO A 353 -7.90 -2.47 -27.83
N GLY A 354 -8.69 -1.95 -28.77
CA GLY A 354 -9.75 -0.98 -28.44
C GLY A 354 -10.86 -1.54 -27.55
N TYR A 355 -11.12 -2.85 -27.61
CA TYR A 355 -12.12 -3.46 -26.72
C TYR A 355 -11.57 -3.64 -25.30
N LEU A 356 -10.37 -4.20 -25.17
CA LEU A 356 -9.73 -4.38 -23.86
C LEU A 356 -9.40 -3.04 -23.20
N ASP A 357 -8.95 -2.07 -23.99
CA ASP A 357 -8.71 -0.70 -23.53
C ASP A 357 -9.99 -0.08 -22.95
N ARG A 358 -11.13 -0.26 -23.63
CA ARG A 358 -12.44 0.15 -23.10
C ARG A 358 -12.82 -0.59 -21.82
N VAL A 359 -12.58 -1.89 -21.71
CA VAL A 359 -12.81 -2.64 -20.45
C VAL A 359 -11.95 -2.09 -19.31
N VAL A 360 -10.67 -1.77 -19.59
CA VAL A 360 -9.76 -1.19 -18.59
C VAL A 360 -10.21 0.22 -18.21
N ARG A 361 -10.61 1.04 -19.18
CA ARG A 361 -11.18 2.38 -18.94
C ARG A 361 -12.35 2.33 -17.96
N GLU A 362 -13.34 1.48 -18.22
CA GLU A 362 -14.51 1.31 -17.35
C GLU A 362 -14.09 0.83 -15.95
N ALA A 363 -13.14 -0.11 -15.87
CA ALA A 363 -12.62 -0.61 -14.60
C ALA A 363 -11.86 0.46 -13.78
N ILE A 364 -11.33 1.51 -14.43
CA ILE A 364 -10.64 2.63 -13.78
C ILE A 364 -11.62 3.72 -13.34
N ILE A 365 -12.54 4.11 -14.23
CA ILE A 365 -13.33 5.36 -14.11
C ILE A 365 -14.63 5.14 -13.33
N GLU A 366 -15.24 3.96 -13.44
CA GLU A 366 -16.52 3.71 -12.78
C GLU A 366 -16.38 3.75 -11.25
N PRO A 367 -17.40 4.24 -10.52
CA PRO A 367 -17.36 4.38 -9.05
C PRO A 367 -16.98 3.09 -8.31
N ASP A 368 -17.49 1.95 -8.81
CA ASP A 368 -17.26 0.59 -8.28
C ASP A 368 -16.14 -0.15 -9.02
N GLY A 369 -15.35 0.58 -9.82
CA GLY A 369 -14.29 0.02 -10.64
C GLY A 369 -13.18 -0.65 -9.83
N GLN A 370 -12.81 -1.88 -10.22
CA GLN A 370 -11.76 -2.66 -9.55
C GLN A 370 -10.34 -2.04 -9.67
N LEU A 371 -10.14 -1.09 -10.60
CA LEU A 371 -8.87 -0.40 -10.83
C LEU A 371 -8.92 1.08 -10.40
N ARG A 372 -9.90 1.48 -9.59
CA ARG A 372 -10.06 2.86 -9.13
C ARG A 372 -8.85 3.39 -8.34
N TRP A 373 -8.01 2.50 -7.82
CA TRP A 373 -6.72 2.86 -7.23
C TRP A 373 -5.78 3.61 -8.18
N ILE A 374 -6.01 3.60 -9.49
CA ILE A 374 -5.21 4.37 -10.46
C ILE A 374 -5.56 5.87 -10.43
N LEU A 375 -6.78 6.21 -10.02
CA LEU A 375 -7.26 7.59 -9.97
C LEU A 375 -6.66 8.35 -8.77
N PRO A 376 -6.54 9.69 -8.87
CA PRO A 376 -6.04 10.53 -7.78
C PRO A 376 -6.96 10.51 -6.57
N VAL A 377 -6.37 10.61 -5.37
CA VAL A 377 -7.09 10.83 -4.13
C VAL A 377 -7.00 12.31 -3.77
N ALA A 378 -8.15 12.99 -3.78
CA ALA A 378 -8.20 14.45 -3.60
C ALA A 378 -7.66 14.91 -2.24
N SER A 379 -7.91 14.16 -1.16
CA SER A 379 -7.41 14.45 0.19
C SER A 379 -5.88 14.39 0.30
N MET A 380 -5.20 13.77 -0.66
CA MET A 380 -3.75 13.65 -0.71
C MET A 380 -3.08 14.75 -1.56
N GLY A 381 -3.85 15.63 -2.19
CA GLY A 381 -3.31 16.72 -3.03
C GLY A 381 -2.69 16.25 -4.36
N GLU A 382 -2.95 15.01 -4.76
CA GLU A 382 -2.31 14.33 -5.91
C GLU A 382 -2.76 14.85 -7.27
N ARG A 383 -3.91 15.51 -7.32
CA ARG A 383 -4.64 15.77 -8.57
C ARG A 383 -3.75 16.38 -9.65
N GLN A 384 -2.95 17.39 -9.31
CA GLN A 384 -2.08 18.07 -10.25
C GLN A 384 -0.96 17.17 -10.80
N SER A 385 -0.34 16.35 -9.95
CA SER A 385 0.74 15.44 -10.39
C SER A 385 0.20 14.34 -11.29
N VAL A 386 -1.00 13.81 -10.99
CA VAL A 386 -1.64 12.80 -11.84
C VAL A 386 -2.05 13.37 -13.17
N GLU A 387 -2.71 14.53 -13.16
CA GLU A 387 -3.15 15.19 -14.39
C GLU A 387 -1.93 15.47 -15.28
N SER A 388 -0.86 16.04 -14.73
CA SER A 388 0.38 16.28 -15.46
C SER A 388 0.97 15.00 -16.08
N ALA A 389 1.07 13.92 -15.28
CA ALA A 389 1.57 12.65 -15.77
C ALA A 389 0.65 12.08 -16.87
N ALA A 390 -0.67 12.07 -16.66
CA ALA A 390 -1.65 11.53 -17.59
C ALA A 390 -1.71 12.34 -18.91
N TRP A 391 -1.53 13.66 -18.87
CA TRP A 391 -1.45 14.47 -20.09
C TRP A 391 -0.27 14.07 -20.98
N ALA A 392 0.86 13.68 -20.41
CA ALA A 392 2.01 13.21 -21.19
C ALA A 392 1.71 11.94 -22.01
N TRP A 393 0.72 11.13 -21.60
CA TRP A 393 0.31 9.91 -22.31
C TRP A 393 -0.62 10.16 -23.50
N LEU A 394 -1.12 11.39 -23.67
CA LEU A 394 -1.95 11.75 -24.81
C LEU A 394 -1.08 12.15 -26.00
N PRO A 395 -1.48 11.82 -27.25
CA PRO A 395 -0.76 12.27 -28.45
C PRO A 395 -0.62 13.81 -28.50
N GLU A 396 0.51 14.32 -29.00
CA GLU A 396 0.76 15.77 -29.13
C GLU A 396 -0.34 16.50 -29.93
N ASP A 397 -0.96 15.84 -30.92
CA ASP A 397 -2.09 16.37 -31.70
C ASP A 397 -3.38 16.55 -30.89
N THR A 398 -3.39 16.10 -29.62
CA THR A 398 -4.47 16.37 -28.66
C THR A 398 -4.31 17.75 -27.99
N GLU A 399 -3.20 18.45 -28.24
CA GLU A 399 -2.93 19.79 -27.71
C GLU A 399 -3.50 20.93 -28.57
N ARG A 400 -4.24 21.83 -27.89
CA ARG A 400 -4.36 23.28 -28.18
C ARG A 400 -5.10 23.73 -29.45
N ASN A 401 -6.28 23.19 -29.72
CA ASN A 401 -7.32 24.10 -30.23
C ASN A 401 -7.75 25.02 -29.08
N ASP A 402 -7.06 26.16 -28.92
CA ASP A 402 -7.42 27.23 -27.97
C ASP A 402 -8.81 27.84 -28.26
N ASP A 403 -9.45 27.45 -29.36
CA ASP A 403 -10.76 27.95 -29.79
C ASP A 403 -11.95 27.12 -29.27
N ASP A 404 -11.72 25.94 -28.65
CA ASP A 404 -12.80 25.11 -28.12
C ASP A 404 -12.88 25.18 -26.59
N LEU A 405 -13.93 25.84 -26.09
CA LEU A 405 -14.40 25.90 -24.70
C LEU A 405 -14.78 24.52 -24.10
N ARG A 406 -14.26 23.41 -24.64
CA ARG A 406 -14.59 22.03 -24.28
C ARG A 406 -13.35 21.15 -24.16
N ARG A 407 -12.30 21.63 -23.50
CA ARG A 407 -11.25 20.71 -23.02
C ARG A 407 -11.92 19.64 -22.14
N PRO A 408 -11.62 18.33 -22.33
CA PRO A 408 -11.95 17.34 -21.32
C PRO A 408 -11.36 17.82 -20.00
N VAL A 409 -12.20 17.93 -18.96
CA VAL A 409 -11.76 18.39 -17.63
C VAL A 409 -10.77 17.40 -17.00
N ASP A 410 -10.69 16.18 -17.54
CA ASP A 410 -9.88 15.07 -17.03
C ASP A 410 -9.25 14.26 -18.19
N PRO A 411 -7.92 14.06 -18.23
CA PRO A 411 -7.25 13.27 -19.26
C PRO A 411 -7.71 11.80 -19.30
N PHE A 412 -8.13 11.21 -18.17
CA PHE A 412 -8.62 9.83 -18.14
C PHE A 412 -9.97 9.66 -18.85
N LEU A 413 -10.74 10.74 -19.02
CA LEU A 413 -12.00 10.72 -19.77
C LEU A 413 -11.80 10.88 -21.28
N SER A 414 -10.58 11.23 -21.73
CA SER A 414 -10.26 11.37 -23.15
C SER A 414 -10.42 10.02 -23.87
N PRO A 415 -11.09 9.98 -25.04
CA PRO A 415 -11.20 8.76 -25.85
C PRO A 415 -9.85 8.32 -26.45
N ASN A 416 -8.85 9.22 -26.45
CA ASN A 416 -7.52 8.95 -26.99
C ASN A 416 -6.53 8.52 -25.89
N PHE A 417 -6.94 8.49 -24.62
CA PHE A 417 -6.06 8.07 -23.54
C PHE A 417 -5.82 6.55 -23.64
N PRO A 418 -4.57 6.08 -23.65
CA PRO A 418 -4.26 4.66 -23.83
C PRO A 418 -4.35 3.90 -22.49
N HIS A 419 -5.56 3.68 -21.96
CA HIS A 419 -5.80 3.09 -20.64
C HIS A 419 -5.08 1.76 -20.42
N LEU A 420 -5.04 0.88 -21.43
CA LEU A 420 -4.36 -0.41 -21.34
C LEU A 420 -2.83 -0.27 -21.24
N ALA A 421 -2.23 0.65 -21.99
CA ALA A 421 -0.79 0.89 -21.94
C ALA A 421 -0.40 1.55 -20.61
N PHE A 422 -1.20 2.53 -20.17
CA PHE A 422 -1.02 3.18 -18.87
C PHE A 422 -1.12 2.17 -17.71
N LEU A 423 -2.12 1.28 -17.75
CA LEU A 423 -2.28 0.22 -16.76
C LEU A 423 -1.03 -0.68 -16.67
N ARG A 424 -0.44 -1.04 -17.81
CA ARG A 424 0.80 -1.85 -17.83
C ARG A 424 1.94 -1.13 -17.14
N ALA A 425 2.14 0.16 -17.45
CA ALA A 425 3.17 0.96 -16.80
C ALA A 425 2.92 1.14 -15.28
N CYS A 426 1.65 1.21 -14.85
CA CYS A 426 1.31 1.17 -13.43
C CYS A 426 1.73 -0.15 -12.76
N TYR A 427 1.61 -1.30 -13.42
CA TYR A 427 2.08 -2.59 -12.87
C TYR A 427 3.62 -2.72 -12.87
N GLU A 428 4.29 -1.96 -13.71
CA GLU A 428 5.75 -1.93 -13.78
C GLU A 428 6.37 -0.96 -12.75
N SER A 429 5.65 0.11 -12.41
CA SER A 429 6.02 1.12 -11.41
C SER A 429 5.90 0.60 -9.97
N GLU A 430 6.99 0.72 -9.21
CA GLU A 430 7.04 0.36 -7.79
C GLU A 430 6.07 1.18 -6.93
N SER A 431 5.97 2.49 -7.21
CA SER A 431 5.06 3.40 -6.52
C SER A 431 3.59 2.99 -6.69
N MET A 432 3.20 2.72 -7.94
CA MET A 432 1.83 2.32 -8.26
C MET A 432 1.52 0.91 -7.72
N MET A 433 2.50 0.03 -7.64
CA MET A 433 2.35 -1.26 -6.97
C MET A 433 2.11 -1.09 -5.46
N ASN A 434 2.79 -0.16 -4.78
CA ASN A 434 2.48 0.15 -3.38
C ASN A 434 1.10 0.79 -3.21
N ARG A 435 0.71 1.67 -4.14
CA ARG A 435 -0.64 2.23 -4.17
C ARG A 435 -1.70 1.15 -4.28
N ARG A 436 -1.52 0.19 -5.18
CA ARG A 436 -2.39 -0.99 -5.32
C ARG A 436 -2.43 -1.81 -4.03
N ARG A 437 -1.29 -2.00 -3.35
CA ARG A 437 -1.24 -2.69 -2.05
C ARG A 437 -2.13 -1.98 -1.02
N TYR A 438 -2.06 -0.65 -0.92
CA TYR A 438 -2.93 0.11 -0.01
C TYR A 438 -4.40 0.01 -0.39
N TRP A 439 -4.72 -0.01 -1.69
CA TRP A 439 -6.09 -0.26 -2.13
C TRP A 439 -6.59 -1.65 -1.72
N ASP A 440 -5.79 -2.69 -1.93
CA ASP A 440 -6.13 -4.06 -1.53
C ASP A 440 -6.31 -4.17 0.00
N ILE A 441 -5.54 -3.42 0.79
CA ILE A 441 -5.72 -3.29 2.25
C ILE A 441 -7.03 -2.55 2.57
N ALA A 442 -7.32 -1.44 1.89
CA ALA A 442 -8.56 -0.69 2.08
C ALA A 442 -9.80 -1.53 1.80
N LYS A 443 -9.75 -2.41 0.79
CA LYS A 443 -10.84 -3.37 0.50
C LYS A 443 -10.98 -4.48 1.54
N GLN A 444 -9.89 -4.92 2.17
CA GLN A 444 -9.97 -5.80 3.32
C GLN A 444 -10.64 -5.09 4.51
N PHE A 445 -10.28 -3.84 4.77
CA PHE A 445 -10.94 -3.03 5.78
C PHE A 445 -12.42 -2.78 5.48
N GLU A 446 -12.78 -2.40 4.26
CA GLU A 446 -14.19 -2.24 3.84
C GLU A 446 -15.04 -3.47 4.16
N ALA A 447 -14.49 -4.68 3.96
CA ALA A 447 -15.13 -5.92 4.37
C ALA A 447 -15.27 -6.05 5.91
N LEU A 448 -14.26 -5.64 6.69
CA LEU A 448 -14.35 -5.57 8.16
C LEU A 448 -15.41 -4.57 8.63
N TRP A 449 -15.53 -3.44 7.93
CA TRP A 449 -16.55 -2.42 8.17
C TRP A 449 -17.96 -2.95 7.91
N ALA A 450 -18.16 -3.64 6.78
CA ALA A 450 -19.42 -4.30 6.46
C ALA A 450 -19.79 -5.34 7.52
N ASP A 451 -18.83 -6.19 7.89
CA ASP A 451 -19.00 -7.21 8.93
C ASP A 451 -19.37 -6.59 10.29
N TYR A 452 -18.66 -5.53 10.70
CA TYR A 452 -18.96 -4.78 11.92
C TYR A 452 -20.38 -4.18 11.93
N ARG A 453 -20.85 -3.62 10.81
CA ARG A 453 -22.21 -3.06 10.73
C ARG A 453 -23.32 -4.10 10.67
N ILE A 454 -23.01 -5.33 10.25
CA ILE A 454 -23.97 -6.45 10.21
C ILE A 454 -24.01 -7.22 11.54
N ARG A 455 -22.85 -7.47 12.14
CA ARG A 455 -22.70 -8.40 13.28
C ARG A 455 -22.37 -7.71 14.60
N GLY A 456 -21.92 -6.46 14.55
CA GLY A 456 -21.48 -5.71 15.70
C GLY A 456 -20.07 -6.07 16.13
N ARG A 457 -19.80 -5.93 17.43
CA ARG A 457 -18.51 -6.24 18.04
C ARG A 457 -18.32 -7.76 18.15
N GLU A 458 -17.19 -8.28 17.70
CA GLU A 458 -16.89 -9.72 17.83
C GLU A 458 -16.40 -10.09 19.23
N ARG A 459 -15.82 -9.13 19.95
CA ARG A 459 -15.33 -9.29 21.32
C ARG A 459 -15.72 -8.08 22.17
N GLU A 460 -16.24 -8.35 23.37
CA GLU A 460 -16.12 -7.41 24.48
C GLU A 460 -14.74 -7.62 25.11
N VAL A 461 -13.78 -6.74 24.83
CA VAL A 461 -12.44 -6.87 25.42
C VAL A 461 -12.49 -6.35 26.86
N THR A 462 -12.38 -7.26 27.81
CA THR A 462 -11.93 -7.00 29.18
C THR A 462 -10.48 -7.48 29.31
N TYR A 463 -9.55 -6.61 29.69
CA TYR A 463 -8.15 -6.97 29.92
C TYR A 463 -8.04 -7.86 31.19
N PRO A 464 -7.56 -9.12 31.09
CA PRO A 464 -7.37 -9.96 32.26
C PRO A 464 -6.10 -9.56 33.03
N LEU A 465 -6.15 -9.75 34.36
CA LEU A 465 -5.07 -9.50 35.30
C LEU A 465 -3.84 -10.38 34.99
N GLU A 466 -2.72 -9.78 34.54
CA GLU A 466 -1.42 -10.43 34.69
C GLU A 466 -0.96 -10.27 36.15
N HIS A 467 -1.20 -11.31 36.96
CA HIS A 467 -0.63 -11.43 38.30
C HIS A 467 0.90 -11.62 38.21
N HIS A 468 1.63 -10.51 38.21
CA HIS A 468 3.06 -10.49 38.52
C HIS A 468 3.33 -9.68 39.80
N CYS A 469 2.75 -10.15 40.91
CA CYS A 469 3.37 -9.93 42.21
C CYS A 469 4.29 -11.13 42.49
N ARG A 470 5.58 -11.00 42.20
CA ARG A 470 6.58 -11.81 42.91
C ARG A 470 6.69 -11.23 44.33
N PRO A 471 6.47 -12.03 45.38
CA PRO A 471 6.75 -11.57 46.73
C PRO A 471 8.28 -11.43 46.89
N THR A 472 8.67 -10.27 47.40
CA THR A 472 10.02 -9.93 47.89
C THR A 472 10.44 -10.80 49.06
#